data_AF-A0A9P0F1H5-F1
#
_entry.id   AF-A0A9P0F1H5-F1
#
_cell.length_a   1.000
_cell.length_b   1.000
_cell.length_c   1.000
_cell.angle_alpha   90.00
_cell.angle_beta   90.00
_cell.angle_gamma   90.00
#
_symmetry.space_group_name_H-M   'P 1'
#
loop_
_entity.id
_entity.type
_entity.pdbx_description
1 polymer ?
#
loop_
_entity_poly.entity_id
_entity_poly.type
_entity_poly.pdbx_seq_one_letter_code
_entity_poly.pdbx_strand_id
1 'polypeptide(L)'
;MYFSQSLLFVSLAAMLSQGWCGYDDHYDHHEPAHYSFGYSVNDHHTGDIHSQHESRHGDSVHGSYSLVEPDGHVRTVKYEADHKHGFNAHVSRKEYHHGYHAPAPAPVHHHHEGHHGTAYFHLH
;
A
#
# COMPACT_ATOMS: atom_id res chain seq x y z
N MET A 1 25.95 4.83 -22.54
CA MET A 1 24.69 4.34 -23.14
C MET A 1 23.59 5.25 -22.64
N TYR A 2 23.08 6.13 -23.50
CA TYR A 2 22.08 7.14 -23.16
C TYR A 2 20.67 6.56 -23.28
N PHE A 3 19.77 6.85 -22.33
CA PHE A 3 18.37 7.11 -22.69
C PHE A 3 17.74 8.09 -21.70
N SER A 4 17.72 9.35 -22.11
CA SER A 4 16.90 10.41 -21.55
C SER A 4 15.48 10.23 -22.10
N GLN A 5 14.47 10.11 -21.24
CA GLN A 5 13.06 10.16 -21.62
C GLN A 5 12.41 11.34 -20.91
N SER A 6 12.55 12.51 -21.52
CA SER A 6 11.68 13.67 -21.24
C SER A 6 10.34 13.44 -21.92
N LEU A 7 9.26 13.34 -21.14
CA LEU A 7 7.89 13.48 -21.64
C LEU A 7 7.33 14.81 -21.12
N LEU A 8 7.35 15.81 -21.99
CA LEU A 8 6.63 17.07 -21.84
C LEU A 8 5.14 16.80 -22.11
N PHE A 9 4.27 17.08 -21.14
CA PHE A 9 2.83 17.22 -21.42
C PHE A 9 2.54 18.69 -21.72
N VAL A 10 2.14 18.95 -22.96
CA VAL A 10 1.77 20.26 -23.49
C VAL A 10 0.48 20.74 -22.82
N SER A 11 0.53 21.93 -22.25
CA SER A 11 -0.63 22.71 -21.80
C SER A 11 -1.36 23.29 -23.01
N LEU A 12 -2.68 23.09 -23.10
CA LEU A 12 -3.51 23.67 -24.17
C LEU A 12 -4.77 24.37 -23.64
N ALA A 13 -4.75 25.68 -23.87
CA ALA A 13 -5.83 26.60 -24.23
C ALA A 13 -6.90 27.05 -23.19
N ALA A 14 -7.23 28.32 -23.36
CA ALA A 14 -7.91 29.23 -22.46
C ALA A 14 -9.44 29.32 -22.66
N MET A 15 -10.07 29.95 -21.67
CA MET A 15 -11.47 30.31 -21.45
C MET A 15 -12.33 30.72 -22.66
N LEU A 16 -13.67 30.47 -22.59
CA LEU A 16 -14.69 31.46 -22.19
C LEU A 16 -16.14 30.90 -22.28
N SER A 17 -16.94 31.19 -21.23
CA SER A 17 -18.38 31.51 -21.25
C SER A 17 -19.38 30.50 -21.87
N GLN A 18 -20.10 29.77 -21.02
CA GLN A 18 -21.56 29.94 -20.78
C GLN A 18 -22.06 28.86 -19.81
N GLY A 19 -22.98 29.27 -18.93
CA GLY A 19 -23.35 28.52 -17.74
C GLY A 19 -24.11 27.22 -17.98
N TRP A 20 -23.86 26.27 -17.09
CA TRP A 20 -24.85 25.34 -16.59
C TRP A 20 -24.76 25.31 -15.07
N CYS A 21 -25.67 26.04 -14.44
CA CYS A 21 -26.13 25.75 -13.10
C CYS A 21 -27.02 24.51 -13.18
N GLY A 22 -26.48 23.37 -12.77
CA GLY A 22 -27.26 22.22 -12.31
C GLY A 22 -26.92 22.03 -10.84
N TYR A 23 -27.81 22.45 -9.95
CA TYR A 23 -27.78 22.02 -8.54
C TYR A 23 -28.37 20.61 -8.54
N ASP A 24 -27.53 19.60 -8.75
CA ASP A 24 -27.89 18.21 -8.46
C ASP A 24 -27.30 17.90 -7.09
N ASP A 25 -28.13 18.06 -6.05
CA ASP A 25 -27.81 17.66 -4.68
C ASP A 25 -28.00 16.13 -4.61
N HIS A 26 -27.15 15.41 -5.33
CA HIS A 26 -26.90 14.02 -5.05
C HIS A 26 -26.24 13.98 -3.67
N TYR A 27 -26.99 13.55 -2.66
CA TYR A 27 -26.39 13.13 -1.39
C TYR A 27 -25.45 11.96 -1.68
N ASP A 28 -24.22 12.29 -2.01
CA ASP A 28 -23.10 11.39 -2.15
C ASP A 28 -22.79 10.87 -0.73
N HIS A 29 -23.42 9.75 -0.37
CA HIS A 29 -23.13 9.02 0.85
C HIS A 29 -21.81 8.27 0.64
N HIS A 30 -20.72 9.03 0.50
CA HIS A 30 -19.37 8.47 0.44
C HIS A 30 -18.97 8.09 1.87
N GLU A 31 -19.10 6.81 2.19
CA GLU A 31 -18.40 6.29 3.35
C GLU A 31 -16.88 6.49 3.16
N PRO A 32 -16.13 6.80 4.23
CA PRO A 32 -14.68 6.93 4.13
C PRO A 32 -14.06 5.62 3.61
N ALA A 33 -12.92 5.70 2.91
CA ALA A 33 -12.27 4.51 2.40
C ALA A 33 -11.73 3.62 3.54
N HIS A 34 -12.06 2.32 3.51
CA HIS A 34 -11.60 1.35 4.51
C HIS A 34 -11.09 0.08 3.83
N TYR A 35 -9.85 -0.32 4.13
CA TYR A 35 -9.30 -1.61 3.72
C TYR A 35 -8.20 -2.08 4.66
N SER A 36 -7.89 -3.38 4.59
CA SER A 36 -6.61 -3.90 5.05
C SER A 36 -6.20 -5.06 4.17
N PHE A 37 -4.91 -5.21 3.94
CA PHE A 37 -4.35 -6.34 3.21
C PHE A 37 -2.94 -6.62 3.73
N GLY A 38 -2.45 -7.83 3.46
CA GLY A 38 -1.05 -8.13 3.67
C GLY A 38 -0.69 -9.48 3.07
N TYR A 39 0.60 -9.68 2.86
CA TYR A 39 1.17 -10.91 2.34
C TYR A 39 2.57 -11.14 2.91
N SER A 40 3.04 -12.37 2.82
CA SER A 40 4.37 -12.77 3.24
C SER A 40 4.90 -13.87 2.35
N VAL A 41 6.16 -13.80 1.98
CA VAL A 41 6.90 -14.83 1.25
C VAL A 41 8.03 -15.33 2.16
N ASN A 42 8.15 -16.64 2.25
CA ASN A 42 9.18 -17.34 3.03
C ASN A 42 9.71 -18.51 2.19
N ASP A 43 10.40 -18.19 1.10
CA ASP A 43 10.96 -19.19 0.19
C ASP A 43 12.45 -19.41 0.48
N HIS A 44 12.75 -20.48 1.20
CA HIS A 44 14.13 -20.87 1.51
C HIS A 44 14.91 -21.41 0.30
N HIS A 45 14.24 -21.81 -0.79
CA HIS A 45 14.90 -22.32 -1.98
C HIS A 45 15.49 -21.16 -2.81
N THR A 46 14.72 -20.09 -3.00
CA THR A 46 15.18 -18.89 -3.71
C THR A 46 15.88 -17.88 -2.79
N GLY A 47 15.62 -17.95 -1.48
CA GLY A 47 16.08 -16.97 -0.49
C GLY A 47 15.19 -15.74 -0.39
N ASP A 48 14.03 -15.73 -1.06
CA ASP A 48 13.07 -14.63 -0.98
C ASP A 48 12.29 -14.68 0.34
N ILE A 49 12.59 -13.72 1.21
CA ILE A 49 11.93 -13.59 2.52
C ILE A 49 11.53 -12.12 2.68
N HIS A 50 10.23 -11.86 2.51
CA HIS A 50 9.67 -10.52 2.62
C HIS A 50 8.21 -10.55 3.11
N SER A 51 7.73 -9.44 3.65
CA SER A 51 6.31 -9.27 4.00
C SER A 51 5.86 -7.84 3.83
N GLN A 52 4.58 -7.65 3.52
CA GLN A 52 3.91 -6.35 3.53
C GLN A 52 2.58 -6.46 4.26
N HIS A 53 2.21 -5.41 4.99
CA HIS A 53 0.86 -5.20 5.48
C HIS A 53 0.50 -3.72 5.37
N GLU A 54 -0.74 -3.43 5.00
CA GLU A 54 -1.28 -2.08 4.98
C GLU A 54 -2.74 -2.07 5.43
N SER A 55 -3.15 -0.96 6.02
CA SER A 55 -4.53 -0.67 6.36
C SER A 55 -4.83 0.80 6.13
N ARG A 56 -6.05 1.07 5.69
CA ARG A 56 -6.57 2.42 5.51
C ARG A 56 -7.86 2.59 6.28
N HIS A 57 -7.99 3.74 6.92
CA HIS A 57 -9.20 4.20 7.56
C HIS A 57 -9.43 5.69 7.25
N GLY A 58 -10.37 5.97 6.35
CA GLY A 58 -10.60 7.31 5.81
C GLY A 58 -9.36 7.84 5.08
N ASP A 59 -8.76 8.90 5.59
CA ASP A 59 -7.56 9.52 5.00
C ASP A 59 -6.25 9.01 5.61
N SER A 60 -6.33 8.12 6.61
CA SER A 60 -5.16 7.61 7.30
C SER A 60 -4.78 6.24 6.77
N VAL A 61 -3.51 6.08 6.40
CA VAL A 61 -2.91 4.81 5.97
C VAL A 61 -1.81 4.44 6.95
N HIS A 62 -1.76 3.19 7.38
CA HIS A 62 -0.67 2.62 8.16
C HIS A 62 -0.22 1.31 7.53
N GLY A 63 1.08 1.09 7.48
CA GLY A 63 1.61 -0.17 6.98
C GLY A 63 3.04 -0.43 7.37
N SER A 64 3.50 -1.61 6.98
CA SER A 64 4.89 -2.00 7.10
C SER A 64 5.32 -2.92 5.98
N TYR A 65 6.61 -2.87 5.65
CA TYR A 65 7.26 -3.77 4.72
C TYR A 65 8.57 -4.27 5.34
N SER A 66 8.86 -5.57 5.17
CA SER A 66 10.16 -6.14 5.52
C SER A 66 10.74 -6.96 4.37
N LEU A 67 12.06 -6.94 4.24
CA LEU A 67 12.79 -7.81 3.31
C LEU A 67 14.17 -8.17 3.85
N VAL A 68 14.66 -9.35 3.49
CA VAL A 68 16.06 -9.75 3.72
C VAL A 68 16.92 -9.20 2.58
N GLU A 69 17.85 -8.31 2.93
CA GLU A 69 18.77 -7.68 1.99
C GLU A 69 19.91 -8.63 1.58
N PRO A 70 20.56 -8.39 0.42
CA PRO A 70 21.65 -9.25 -0.05
C PRO A 70 22.85 -9.36 0.91
N ASP A 71 23.04 -8.38 1.79
CA ASP A 71 24.09 -8.40 2.81
C ASP A 71 23.64 -9.03 4.13
N GLY A 72 22.52 -9.77 4.12
CA GLY A 72 22.03 -10.52 5.26
C GLY A 72 21.45 -9.64 6.36
N HIS A 73 20.98 -8.43 6.05
CA HIS A 73 20.23 -7.63 7.01
C HIS A 73 18.73 -7.69 6.72
N VAL A 74 17.91 -7.66 7.76
CA VAL A 74 16.47 -7.41 7.62
C VAL A 74 16.25 -5.92 7.66
N ARG A 75 15.76 -5.36 6.55
CA ARG A 75 15.22 -4.01 6.52
C ARG A 75 13.74 -4.08 6.85
N THR A 76 13.27 -3.22 7.76
CA THR A 76 11.85 -3.03 8.06
C THR A 76 11.51 -1.57 7.97
N VAL A 77 10.53 -1.24 7.15
CA VAL A 77 9.95 0.09 7.03
C VAL A 77 8.58 0.05 7.69
N LYS A 78 8.34 0.94 8.64
CA LYS A 78 6.99 1.23 9.16
C LYS A 78 6.59 2.60 8.67
N TYR A 79 5.39 2.74 8.13
CA TYR A 79 4.94 3.99 7.54
C TYR A 79 3.52 4.34 7.94
N GLU A 80 3.27 5.65 7.95
CA GLU A 80 1.98 6.26 8.17
C GLU A 80 1.79 7.41 7.19
N ALA A 81 0.55 7.64 6.75
CA ALA A 81 0.21 8.79 5.92
C ALA A 81 -1.15 9.35 6.31
N ASP A 82 -1.25 10.68 6.40
CA ASP A 82 -2.51 11.40 6.57
C ASP A 82 -2.46 12.80 5.93
N HIS A 83 -3.59 13.52 5.92
CA HIS A 83 -3.69 14.85 5.32
C HIS A 83 -2.96 15.96 6.11
N LYS A 84 -2.61 15.74 7.38
CA LYS A 84 -2.00 16.73 8.27
C LYS A 84 -0.47 16.66 8.24
N HIS A 85 0.06 15.46 8.31
CA HIS A 85 1.48 15.15 8.48
C HIS A 85 2.12 14.63 7.19
N GLY A 86 1.33 14.34 6.15
CA GLY A 86 1.83 13.71 4.94
C GLY A 86 2.34 12.29 5.20
N PHE A 87 3.26 11.83 4.37
CA PHE A 87 3.89 10.52 4.53
C PHE A 87 5.07 10.58 5.50
N ASN A 88 5.06 9.70 6.51
CA ASN A 88 6.15 9.51 7.45
C ASN A 88 6.56 8.04 7.50
N ALA A 89 7.86 7.77 7.55
CA ALA A 89 8.38 6.42 7.62
C ALA A 89 9.56 6.30 8.58
N HIS A 90 9.57 5.22 9.34
CA HIS A 90 10.69 4.79 10.17
C HIS A 90 11.32 3.53 9.59
N VAL A 91 12.58 3.64 9.19
CA VAL A 91 13.36 2.53 8.66
C VAL A 91 14.24 1.97 9.77
N SER A 92 14.16 0.66 9.98
CA SER A 92 15.06 -0.06 10.88
C SER A 92 15.77 -1.16 10.12
N ARG A 93 17.00 -1.43 10.55
CA ARG A 93 17.86 -2.47 9.99
C ARG A 93 18.38 -3.34 11.12
N LYS A 94 18.30 -4.66 10.97
CA LYS A 94 18.80 -5.63 11.95
C LYS A 94 19.54 -6.73 11.22
N GLU A 95 20.51 -7.34 11.88
CA GLU A 95 21.17 -8.55 11.37
C GLU A 95 20.13 -9.67 11.15
N TYR A 96 20.26 -10.41 10.05
CA TYR A 96 19.48 -11.62 9.83
C TYR A 96 20.01 -12.73 10.72
N HIS A 97 19.13 -13.29 11.55
CA HIS A 97 19.42 -14.50 12.29
C HIS A 97 18.82 -15.69 11.55
N HIS A 98 19.54 -16.81 11.52
CA HIS A 98 19.00 -18.07 10.98
C HIS A 98 17.65 -18.38 11.64
N GLY A 99 16.63 -18.63 10.83
CA GLY A 99 15.25 -18.81 11.29
C GLY A 99 14.42 -17.53 11.36
N TYR A 100 14.87 -16.42 10.74
CA TYR A 100 13.96 -15.31 10.47
C TYR A 100 12.91 -15.76 9.44
N HIS A 101 11.65 -15.55 9.80
CA HIS A 101 10.52 -15.68 8.91
C HIS A 101 9.85 -14.32 8.79
N ALA A 102 9.46 -13.98 7.56
CA ALA A 102 8.65 -12.83 7.30
C ALA A 102 7.34 -12.95 8.10
N PRO A 103 6.94 -11.93 8.87
CA PRO A 103 5.74 -11.99 9.69
C PRO A 103 4.51 -12.27 8.83
N ALA A 104 3.67 -13.18 9.31
CA ALA A 104 2.40 -13.45 8.67
C ALA A 104 1.50 -12.20 8.76
N PRO A 105 0.77 -11.85 7.69
CA PRO A 105 -0.21 -10.78 7.75
C PRO A 105 -1.31 -11.11 8.76
N ALA A 106 -1.78 -10.11 9.49
CA ALA A 106 -2.89 -10.29 10.41
C ALA A 106 -4.17 -10.69 9.65
N PRO A 107 -5.06 -11.53 10.23
CA PRO A 107 -6.34 -11.85 9.63
C PRO A 107 -7.14 -10.58 9.35
N VAL A 108 -7.48 -10.34 8.08
CA VAL A 108 -8.33 -9.23 7.70
C VAL A 108 -9.78 -9.72 7.69
N HIS A 109 -10.61 -9.17 8.58
CA HIS A 109 -12.04 -9.33 8.47
C HIS A 109 -12.55 -8.36 7.41
N HIS A 110 -12.70 -8.85 6.19
CA HIS A 110 -13.48 -8.13 5.19
C HIS A 110 -14.94 -8.13 5.65
N HIS A 111 -15.49 -6.95 5.96
CA HIS A 111 -16.94 -6.76 6.02
C HIS A 111 -17.50 -6.87 4.60
N HIS A 112 -17.62 -8.10 4.11
CA HIS A 112 -18.47 -8.42 2.96
C HIS A 112 -19.87 -8.71 3.51
N GLU A 113 -20.79 -7.76 3.38
CA GLU A 113 -22.20 -8.14 3.31
C GLU A 113 -22.37 -9.01 2.07
N GLY A 114 -22.64 -10.29 2.29
CA GLY A 114 -23.00 -11.24 1.26
C GLY A 114 -21.82 -12.04 0.68
N HIS A 115 -21.71 -13.27 1.18
CA HIS A 115 -21.37 -14.47 0.41
C HIS A 115 -19.92 -14.66 -0.10
N HIS A 116 -19.25 -15.64 0.54
CA HIS A 116 -18.17 -16.52 0.07
C HIS A 116 -16.69 -16.19 0.43
N GLY A 117 -16.10 -17.11 1.21
CA GLY A 117 -14.74 -17.63 1.02
C GLY A 117 -13.57 -16.82 1.58
N THR A 118 -13.07 -17.22 2.75
CA THR A 118 -11.71 -16.86 3.19
C THR A 118 -10.69 -17.49 2.24
N ALA A 119 -10.15 -16.72 1.29
CA ALA A 119 -9.05 -17.17 0.44
C ALA A 119 -7.72 -16.91 1.15
N TYR A 120 -7.16 -17.96 1.75
CA TYR A 120 -5.75 -17.98 2.14
C TYR A 120 -4.91 -18.18 0.87
N PHE A 121 -4.29 -17.13 0.34
CA PHE A 121 -3.23 -17.31 -0.65
C PHE A 121 -1.93 -17.63 0.08
N HIS A 122 -1.70 -18.93 0.32
CA HIS A 122 -0.37 -19.46 0.65
C HIS A 122 0.33 -19.73 -0.69
N LEU A 123 1.15 -18.79 -1.16
CA LEU A 123 2.03 -19.04 -2.30
C LEU A 123 3.19 -19.91 -1.79
N HIS A 124 3.27 -21.13 -2.31
CA HIS A 124 4.39 -22.07 -2.13
C HIS A 124 5.53 -21.74 -3.07
#